data_AF-A0A6M0L6S9-F1
#
_entry.id   AF-A0A6M0L6S9-F1
#
_cell.length_a   1.000
_cell.length_b   1.000
_cell.length_c   1.000
_cell.angle_alpha   90.00
_cell.angle_beta   90.00
_cell.angle_gamma   90.00
#
_symmetry.space_group_name_H-M   'P 1'
#
loop_
_entity.id
_entity.type
_entity.pdbx_description
1 polymer ?
#
loop_
_entity_poly.entity_id
_entity_poly.type
_entity_poly.pdbx_seq_one_letter_code
_entity_poly.pdbx_strand_id
1 'polypeptide(L)'
;AKAAKDTAIDEKFNNKELTETERDDAKKAAKQAADTAKEAIDAATNVEGVNTAKTEGLPKVNAEVNGAIKSNAKQDIDTAAEKAKEAIDNSDLPEDVKTKAKDAVEKAKEAAKQAIDNATTDADVNTEKEAGKQAIDLPKAKEDAKKAIDDAKAAKDTAIDEKFNNKELTETERDDAKKAAKQAADTAKEAIDAATNVEGVNTAKTEGLPKVNAEVNGAIKSNAKQDIDTAAEKAKEAIDNSDLPEDVKTKAKDAVEKAKEAAKQAIDNATTDADVNTEKEAGKQAIDLPKAKEDAKKAIDDAKAAKDTAIDEKFNNKELTETERDDAKKAAKQAAEKAKTAIDAATDVEEVNKAKEDGEKEIENSPVTSEKEDVK
;
A
#
# COMPACT_ATOMS: atom_id res chain seq x y z
N ALA A 1 -19.50 68.11 -7.54
CA ALA A 1 -18.52 67.19 -6.92
C ALA A 1 -19.23 66.14 -6.07
N LYS A 2 -19.73 66.50 -4.87
CA LYS A 2 -20.41 65.55 -3.97
C LYS A 2 -21.53 64.74 -4.64
N ALA A 3 -22.50 65.41 -5.27
CA ALA A 3 -23.62 64.72 -5.93
C ALA A 3 -23.16 63.69 -6.97
N ALA A 4 -22.16 64.03 -7.78
CA ALA A 4 -21.58 63.09 -8.76
C ALA A 4 -20.86 61.91 -8.07
N LYS A 5 -20.23 62.13 -6.91
CA LYS A 5 -19.65 61.05 -6.11
C LYS A 5 -20.70 60.18 -5.44
N ASP A 6 -21.76 60.75 -4.91
CA ASP A 6 -22.88 59.98 -4.36
C ASP A 6 -23.49 59.07 -5.43
N THR A 7 -23.69 59.59 -6.66
CA THR A 7 -24.14 58.78 -7.81
C THR A 7 -23.18 57.64 -8.12
N ALA A 8 -21.88 57.91 -8.18
CA ALA A 8 -20.87 56.87 -8.42
C ALA A 8 -20.81 55.83 -7.28
N ILE A 9 -21.05 56.23 -6.03
CA ILE A 9 -21.14 55.31 -4.89
C ILE A 9 -22.40 54.43 -5.01
N ASP A 10 -23.54 55.01 -5.40
CA ASP A 10 -24.79 54.27 -5.60
C ASP A 10 -24.70 53.28 -6.76
N GLU A 11 -24.05 53.65 -7.87
CA GLU A 11 -23.81 52.74 -9.00
C GLU A 11 -23.02 51.50 -8.56
N LYS A 12 -21.98 51.68 -7.74
CA LYS A 12 -21.18 50.57 -7.20
C LYS A 12 -21.96 49.68 -6.25
N PHE A 13 -22.77 50.27 -5.38
CA PHE A 13 -23.68 49.52 -4.52
C PHE A 13 -24.64 48.67 -5.37
N ASN A 14 -25.22 49.25 -6.43
CA ASN A 14 -26.10 48.52 -7.34
C ASN A 14 -25.37 47.40 -8.10
N ASN A 15 -24.08 47.57 -8.39
CA ASN A 15 -23.22 46.54 -8.97
C ASN A 15 -22.72 45.49 -7.96
N LYS A 16 -23.14 45.57 -6.69
CA LYS A 16 -22.70 44.70 -5.58
C LYS A 16 -21.20 44.77 -5.28
N GLU A 17 -20.57 45.89 -5.64
CA GLU A 17 -19.19 46.19 -5.27
C GLU A 17 -19.09 46.76 -3.85
N LEU A 18 -20.20 47.29 -3.31
CA LEU A 18 -20.32 47.76 -1.94
C LEU A 18 -21.56 47.13 -1.27
N THR A 19 -21.43 46.81 0.01
CA THR A 19 -22.55 46.56 0.92
C THR A 19 -23.28 47.87 1.26
N GLU A 20 -24.44 47.75 1.89
CA GLU A 20 -25.21 48.92 2.34
C GLU A 20 -24.42 49.77 3.34
N THR A 21 -23.77 49.13 4.32
CA THR A 21 -22.90 49.82 5.27
C THR A 21 -21.73 50.50 4.57
N GLU A 22 -21.06 49.81 3.64
CA GLU A 22 -19.94 50.38 2.86
C GLU A 22 -20.37 51.61 2.05
N ARG A 23 -21.56 51.55 1.42
CA ARG A 23 -22.16 52.67 0.68
C ARG A 23 -22.41 53.87 1.59
N ASP A 24 -23.01 53.62 2.75
CA ASP A 24 -23.41 54.68 3.68
C ASP A 24 -22.20 55.38 4.30
N ASP A 25 -21.15 54.63 4.65
CA ASP A 25 -19.88 55.19 5.14
C ASP A 25 -19.16 56.00 4.06
N ALA A 26 -19.11 55.51 2.82
CA ALA A 26 -18.54 56.26 1.70
C ALA A 26 -19.29 57.57 1.44
N LYS A 27 -20.63 57.55 1.50
CA LYS A 27 -21.46 58.77 1.37
C LYS A 27 -21.26 59.73 2.53
N LYS A 28 -21.08 59.22 3.74
CA LYS A 28 -20.77 60.01 4.93
C LYS A 28 -19.42 60.70 4.80
N ALA A 29 -18.38 59.99 4.36
CA ALA A 29 -17.06 60.55 4.07
C ALA A 29 -17.13 61.62 2.96
N ALA A 30 -17.86 61.34 1.86
CA ALA A 30 -18.09 62.31 0.79
C ALA A 30 -18.77 63.59 1.29
N LYS A 31 -19.75 63.46 2.21
CA LYS A 31 -20.43 64.60 2.83
C LYS A 31 -19.48 65.40 3.72
N GLN A 32 -18.77 64.75 4.63
CA GLN A 32 -17.84 65.43 5.54
C GLN A 32 -16.78 66.22 4.77
N ALA A 33 -16.15 65.58 3.78
CA ALA A 33 -15.13 66.24 2.95
C ALA A 33 -15.69 67.41 2.13
N ALA A 34 -16.92 67.29 1.64
CA ALA A 34 -17.58 68.37 0.91
C ALA A 34 -17.95 69.55 1.82
N ASP A 35 -18.41 69.27 3.05
CA ASP A 35 -18.71 70.29 4.05
C ASP A 35 -17.42 71.04 4.45
N THR A 36 -16.32 70.33 4.71
CA THR A 36 -15.00 70.94 4.98
C THR A 36 -14.49 71.80 3.82
N ALA A 37 -14.66 71.34 2.57
CA ALA A 37 -14.29 72.13 1.40
C ALA A 37 -15.13 73.41 1.28
N LYS A 38 -16.42 73.35 1.65
CA LYS A 38 -17.30 74.52 1.66
C LYS A 38 -16.90 75.51 2.74
N GLU A 39 -16.61 75.04 3.95
CA GLU A 39 -16.10 75.89 5.04
C GLU A 39 -14.79 76.59 4.65
N ALA A 40 -13.87 75.91 3.96
CA ALA A 40 -12.63 76.51 3.47
C ALA A 40 -12.86 77.60 2.41
N ILE A 41 -13.89 77.45 1.57
CA ILE A 41 -14.30 78.48 0.61
C ILE A 41 -14.90 79.68 1.34
N ASP A 42 -15.80 79.45 2.29
CA ASP A 42 -16.47 80.51 3.05
C ASP A 42 -15.48 81.31 3.92
N ALA A 43 -14.40 80.68 4.40
CA ALA A 43 -13.34 81.32 5.17
C ALA A 43 -12.32 82.10 4.33
N ALA A 44 -12.30 81.94 2.99
CA ALA A 44 -11.31 82.58 2.13
C ALA A 44 -11.55 84.10 2.02
N THR A 45 -10.51 84.90 2.28
CA THR A 45 -10.62 86.38 2.30
C THR A 45 -10.34 87.05 0.96
N ASN A 46 -9.97 86.30 -0.07
CA ASN A 46 -9.68 86.80 -1.40
C ASN A 46 -9.94 85.74 -2.49
N VAL A 47 -9.90 86.17 -3.76
CA VAL A 47 -10.18 85.30 -4.92
C VAL A 47 -9.20 84.14 -5.05
N GLU A 48 -7.93 84.35 -4.69
CA GLU A 48 -6.89 83.31 -4.74
C GLU A 48 -7.15 82.18 -3.73
N GLY A 49 -7.56 82.53 -2.50
CA GLY A 49 -7.96 81.58 -1.47
C GLY A 49 -9.19 80.76 -1.87
N VAL A 50 -10.20 81.41 -2.48
CA VAL A 50 -11.38 80.71 -3.03
C VAL A 50 -10.97 79.72 -4.12
N ASN A 51 -10.10 80.14 -5.05
CA ASN A 51 -9.61 79.28 -6.12
C ASN A 51 -8.78 78.10 -5.59
N THR A 52 -7.96 78.33 -4.57
CA THR A 52 -7.18 77.29 -3.89
C THR A 52 -8.10 76.26 -3.21
N ALA A 53 -9.03 76.71 -2.37
CA ALA A 53 -9.99 75.83 -1.68
C ALA A 53 -10.86 75.03 -2.67
N LYS A 54 -11.28 75.64 -3.78
CA LYS A 54 -11.99 74.97 -4.86
C LYS A 54 -11.15 73.88 -5.53
N THR A 55 -9.86 74.15 -5.77
CA THR A 55 -8.94 73.25 -6.47
C THR A 55 -8.58 72.05 -5.58
N GLU A 56 -8.40 72.26 -4.28
CA GLU A 56 -8.08 71.20 -3.31
C GLU A 56 -9.29 70.38 -2.85
N GLY A 57 -10.49 70.97 -2.84
CA GLY A 57 -11.68 70.35 -2.26
C GLY A 57 -12.11 69.07 -2.97
N LEU A 58 -12.03 69.02 -4.31
CA LEU A 58 -12.39 67.81 -5.07
C LEU A 58 -11.40 66.64 -4.85
N PRO A 59 -10.07 66.83 -4.93
CA PRO A 59 -9.10 65.82 -4.50
C PRO A 59 -9.33 65.31 -3.07
N LYS A 60 -9.62 66.21 -2.12
CA LYS A 60 -9.91 65.84 -0.72
C LYS A 60 -11.15 64.94 -0.61
N VAL A 61 -12.26 65.27 -1.28
CA VAL A 61 -13.46 64.41 -1.31
C VAL A 61 -13.13 63.03 -1.89
N ASN A 62 -12.35 62.96 -2.96
CA ASN A 62 -11.97 61.68 -3.55
C ASN A 62 -11.09 60.85 -2.61
N ALA A 63 -10.14 61.47 -1.93
CA ALA A 63 -9.24 60.82 -0.99
C ALA A 63 -10.00 60.24 0.22
N GLU A 64 -10.92 61.00 0.82
CA GLU A 64 -11.72 60.56 1.97
C GLU A 64 -12.65 59.39 1.62
N VAL A 65 -13.29 59.44 0.44
CA VAL A 65 -14.14 58.33 -0.04
C VAL A 65 -13.31 57.07 -0.28
N ASN A 66 -12.14 57.18 -0.91
CA ASN A 66 -11.24 56.05 -1.13
C ASN A 66 -10.74 55.47 0.21
N GLY A 67 -10.38 56.34 1.17
CA GLY A 67 -10.00 55.94 2.52
C GLY A 67 -11.10 55.13 3.23
N ALA A 68 -12.36 55.57 3.13
CA ALA A 68 -13.50 54.84 3.69
C ALA A 68 -13.69 53.45 3.03
N ILE A 69 -13.60 53.38 1.70
CA ILE A 69 -13.71 52.11 0.96
C ILE A 69 -12.60 51.12 1.37
N LYS A 70 -11.34 51.59 1.48
CA LYS A 70 -10.22 50.76 1.94
C LYS A 70 -10.38 50.31 3.39
N SER A 71 -10.85 51.20 4.28
CA SER A 71 -11.09 50.86 5.68
C SER A 71 -12.12 49.72 5.81
N ASN A 72 -13.21 49.80 5.07
CA ASN A 72 -14.26 48.77 5.11
C ASN A 72 -13.78 47.46 4.50
N ALA A 73 -13.03 47.50 3.39
CA ALA A 73 -12.44 46.30 2.81
C ALA A 73 -11.49 45.58 3.79
N LYS A 74 -10.73 46.33 4.60
CA LYS A 74 -9.87 45.73 5.65
C LYS A 74 -10.68 45.12 6.80
N GLN A 75 -11.81 45.72 7.17
CA GLN A 75 -12.72 45.17 8.18
C GLN A 75 -13.37 43.86 7.70
N ASP A 76 -13.73 43.78 6.41
CA ASP A 76 -14.18 42.56 5.76
C ASP A 76 -13.11 41.46 5.85
N ILE A 77 -11.83 41.81 5.64
CA ILE A 77 -10.68 40.91 5.78
C ILE A 77 -10.47 40.47 7.23
N ASP A 78 -10.58 41.37 8.21
CA ASP A 78 -10.55 41.03 9.65
C ASP A 78 -11.64 40.00 9.99
N THR A 79 -12.87 40.26 9.54
CA THR A 79 -14.03 39.38 9.77
C THR A 79 -13.84 38.01 9.12
N ALA A 80 -13.31 37.97 7.90
CA ALA A 80 -13.02 36.71 7.20
C ALA A 80 -11.94 35.90 7.93
N ALA A 81 -10.87 36.56 8.39
CA ALA A 81 -9.79 35.90 9.14
C ALA A 81 -10.27 35.35 10.49
N GLU A 82 -11.12 36.08 11.21
CA GLU A 82 -11.73 35.60 12.47
C GLU A 82 -12.57 34.34 12.24
N LYS A 83 -13.45 34.37 11.23
CA LYS A 83 -14.26 33.19 10.85
C LYS A 83 -13.40 32.00 10.44
N ALA A 84 -12.34 32.23 9.67
CA ALA A 84 -11.43 31.17 9.26
C ALA A 84 -10.71 30.55 10.46
N LYS A 85 -10.26 31.36 11.43
CA LYS A 85 -9.64 30.87 12.68
C LYS A 85 -10.62 30.09 13.54
N GLU A 86 -11.86 30.54 13.65
CA GLU A 86 -12.93 29.81 14.35
C GLU A 86 -13.24 28.47 13.67
N ALA A 87 -13.29 28.43 12.34
CA ALA A 87 -13.47 27.19 11.59
C ALA A 87 -12.29 26.21 11.76
N ILE A 88 -11.06 26.72 11.92
CA ILE A 88 -9.89 25.91 12.27
C ILE A 88 -10.01 25.39 13.70
N ASP A 89 -10.41 26.23 14.66
CA ASP A 89 -10.61 25.84 16.05
C ASP A 89 -11.61 24.69 16.21
N ASN A 90 -12.71 24.78 15.48
CA ASN A 90 -13.79 23.78 15.52
C ASN A 90 -13.49 22.52 14.69
N SER A 91 -12.34 22.42 14.02
CA SER A 91 -11.96 21.25 13.23
C SER A 91 -11.39 20.11 14.07
N ASP A 92 -11.25 18.94 13.45
CA ASP A 92 -10.62 17.74 14.00
C ASP A 92 -9.10 17.68 13.74
N LEU A 93 -8.49 18.80 13.32
CA LEU A 93 -7.04 18.91 13.13
C LEU A 93 -6.29 18.80 14.47
N PRO A 94 -5.06 18.25 14.48
CA PRO A 94 -4.18 18.30 15.66
C PRO A 94 -3.87 19.74 16.09
N GLU A 95 -3.62 19.97 17.38
CA GLU A 95 -3.45 21.33 17.93
C GLU A 95 -2.23 22.08 17.34
N ASP A 96 -1.13 21.37 17.07
CA ASP A 96 0.04 21.97 16.42
C ASP A 96 -0.24 22.36 14.97
N VAL A 97 -1.11 21.60 14.28
CA VAL A 97 -1.56 21.89 12.92
C VAL A 97 -2.55 23.08 12.93
N LYS A 98 -3.49 23.12 13.89
CA LYS A 98 -4.38 24.27 14.09
C LYS A 98 -3.59 25.56 14.29
N THR A 99 -2.55 25.52 15.12
CA THR A 99 -1.68 26.68 15.37
C THR A 99 -1.02 27.17 14.08
N LYS A 100 -0.39 26.27 13.31
CA LYS A 100 0.24 26.62 12.02
C LYS A 100 -0.77 27.18 11.01
N ALA A 101 -1.97 26.60 10.94
CA ALA A 101 -3.01 27.05 10.03
C ALA A 101 -3.50 28.47 10.39
N LYS A 102 -3.68 28.78 11.67
CA LYS A 102 -4.06 30.14 12.11
C LYS A 102 -2.96 31.17 11.86
N ASP A 103 -1.69 30.80 12.03
CA ASP A 103 -0.57 31.67 11.69
C ASP A 103 -0.53 31.98 10.18
N ALA A 104 -0.83 30.98 9.34
CA ALA A 104 -0.95 31.18 7.90
C ALA A 104 -2.15 32.08 7.53
N VAL A 105 -3.29 31.94 8.23
CA VAL A 105 -4.45 32.85 8.09
C VAL A 105 -4.05 34.29 8.44
N GLU A 106 -3.31 34.51 9.53
CA GLU A 106 -2.86 35.86 9.90
C GLU A 106 -1.91 36.46 8.86
N LYS A 107 -0.99 35.66 8.31
CA LYS A 107 -0.12 36.12 7.21
C LYS A 107 -0.92 36.50 5.96
N ALA A 108 -1.91 35.69 5.58
CA ALA A 108 -2.77 35.97 4.43
C ALA A 108 -3.59 37.26 4.63
N LYS A 109 -4.12 37.44 5.84
CA LYS A 109 -4.83 38.65 6.26
C LYS A 109 -3.96 39.90 6.14
N GLU A 110 -2.75 39.89 6.69
CA GLU A 110 -1.85 41.06 6.62
C GLU A 110 -1.42 41.36 5.17
N ALA A 111 -1.16 40.34 4.36
CA ALA A 111 -0.87 40.51 2.93
C ALA A 111 -2.06 41.13 2.17
N ALA A 112 -3.29 40.69 2.46
CA ALA A 112 -4.50 41.25 1.87
C ALA A 112 -4.70 42.73 2.25
N LYS A 113 -4.48 43.09 3.52
CA LYS A 113 -4.56 44.49 3.97
C LYS A 113 -3.53 45.38 3.25
N GLN A 114 -2.31 44.88 3.07
CA GLN A 114 -1.28 45.59 2.33
C GLN A 114 -1.63 45.76 0.84
N ALA A 115 -2.22 44.75 0.21
CA ALA A 115 -2.67 44.84 -1.17
C ALA A 115 -3.80 45.87 -1.34
N ILE A 116 -4.78 45.88 -0.42
CA ILE A 116 -5.83 46.89 -0.34
C ILE A 116 -5.26 48.30 -0.16
N ASP A 117 -4.21 48.48 0.63
CA ASP A 117 -3.54 49.78 0.77
C ASP A 117 -2.90 50.27 -0.52
N ASN A 118 -2.28 49.35 -1.27
CA ASN A 118 -1.61 49.66 -2.54
C ASN A 118 -2.58 49.87 -3.71
N ALA A 119 -3.82 49.40 -3.60
CA ALA A 119 -4.85 49.57 -4.61
C ALA A 119 -5.07 51.05 -4.96
N THR A 120 -5.09 51.37 -6.25
CA THR A 120 -5.16 52.77 -6.73
C THR A 120 -6.56 53.21 -7.09
N THR A 121 -7.42 52.25 -7.43
CA THR A 121 -8.82 52.47 -7.76
C THR A 121 -9.74 51.69 -6.83
N ASP A 122 -11.00 52.10 -6.78
CA ASP A 122 -11.99 51.43 -5.94
C ASP A 122 -12.31 50.01 -6.46
N ALA A 123 -12.18 49.78 -7.77
CA ALA A 123 -12.31 48.45 -8.37
C ALA A 123 -11.15 47.54 -7.94
N ASP A 124 -9.92 48.06 -7.93
CA ASP A 124 -8.74 47.34 -7.43
C ASP A 124 -8.95 46.94 -5.96
N VAL A 125 -9.48 47.84 -5.12
CA VAL A 125 -9.77 47.52 -3.70
C VAL A 125 -10.72 46.33 -3.59
N ASN A 126 -11.77 46.28 -4.41
CA ASN A 126 -12.70 45.15 -4.39
C ASN A 126 -12.05 43.85 -4.91
N THR A 127 -11.23 43.93 -5.97
CA THR A 127 -10.47 42.78 -6.46
C THR A 127 -9.51 42.22 -5.40
N GLU A 128 -8.76 43.09 -4.72
CA GLU A 128 -7.83 42.69 -3.66
C GLU A 128 -8.55 42.17 -2.41
N LYS A 129 -9.73 42.72 -2.09
CA LYS A 129 -10.60 42.20 -1.02
C LYS A 129 -11.01 40.76 -1.28
N GLU A 130 -11.51 40.47 -2.48
CA GLU A 130 -11.97 39.12 -2.83
C GLU A 130 -10.81 38.13 -2.99
N ALA A 131 -9.66 38.58 -3.52
CA ALA A 131 -8.44 37.79 -3.53
C ALA A 131 -7.94 37.48 -2.12
N GLY A 132 -8.00 38.47 -1.21
CA GLY A 132 -7.64 38.31 0.20
C GLY A 132 -8.52 37.31 0.95
N LYS A 133 -9.84 37.35 0.72
CA LYS A 133 -10.78 36.35 1.27
C LYS A 133 -10.43 34.93 0.80
N GLN A 134 -10.17 34.74 -0.49
CA GLN A 134 -9.74 33.44 -1.02
C GLN A 134 -8.41 32.96 -0.43
N ALA A 135 -7.46 33.87 -0.22
CA ALA A 135 -6.18 33.55 0.40
C ALA A 135 -6.32 33.17 1.89
N ILE A 136 -7.26 33.77 2.60
CA ILE A 136 -7.59 33.45 4.00
C ILE A 136 -8.21 32.06 4.15
N ASP A 137 -9.01 31.59 3.19
CA ASP A 137 -9.63 30.27 3.24
C ASP A 137 -8.65 29.12 2.91
N LEU A 138 -7.57 29.42 2.19
CA LEU A 138 -6.63 28.43 1.68
C LEU A 138 -5.91 27.58 2.75
N PRO A 139 -5.41 28.14 3.88
CA PRO A 139 -4.72 27.36 4.91
C PRO A 139 -5.56 26.22 5.47
N LYS A 140 -6.84 26.47 5.79
CA LYS A 140 -7.74 25.43 6.30
C LYS A 140 -7.97 24.35 5.25
N ALA A 141 -8.22 24.73 3.99
CA ALA A 141 -8.44 23.77 2.91
C ALA A 141 -7.23 22.84 2.74
N LYS A 142 -6.00 23.37 2.80
CA LYS A 142 -4.77 22.56 2.70
C LYS A 142 -4.66 21.55 3.84
N GLU A 143 -4.87 21.98 5.08
CA GLU A 143 -4.74 21.07 6.23
C GLU A 143 -5.85 20.01 6.27
N ASP A 144 -7.10 20.37 5.94
CA ASP A 144 -8.20 19.39 5.81
C ASP A 144 -7.92 18.36 4.70
N ALA A 145 -7.31 18.79 3.59
CA ALA A 145 -6.93 17.90 2.50
C ALA A 145 -5.78 16.95 2.88
N LYS A 146 -4.73 17.47 3.54
CA LYS A 146 -3.62 16.63 4.05
C LYS A 146 -4.10 15.62 5.07
N LYS A 147 -4.99 16.02 5.98
CA LYS A 147 -5.62 15.10 6.94
C LYS A 147 -6.35 13.97 6.23
N ALA A 148 -7.13 14.27 5.19
CA ALA A 148 -7.81 13.23 4.43
C ALA A 148 -6.85 12.24 3.74
N ILE A 149 -5.68 12.70 3.28
CA ILE A 149 -4.62 11.82 2.75
C ILE A 149 -4.01 10.96 3.86
N ASP A 150 -3.77 11.52 5.05
CA ASP A 150 -3.27 10.78 6.20
C ASP A 150 -4.25 9.71 6.68
N ASP A 151 -5.53 10.05 6.78
CA ASP A 151 -6.59 9.12 7.17
C ASP A 151 -6.70 7.98 6.15
N ALA A 152 -6.64 8.28 4.84
CA ALA A 152 -6.63 7.27 3.79
C ALA A 152 -5.39 6.37 3.87
N LYS A 153 -4.22 6.93 4.14
CA LYS A 153 -2.99 6.15 4.30
C LYS A 153 -3.07 5.24 5.54
N ALA A 154 -3.59 5.72 6.66
CA ALA A 154 -3.75 4.91 7.87
C ALA A 154 -4.72 3.73 7.65
N ALA A 155 -5.84 3.98 6.96
CA ALA A 155 -6.76 2.93 6.54
C ALA A 155 -6.08 1.93 5.60
N LYS A 156 -5.27 2.41 4.65
CA LYS A 156 -4.52 1.56 3.73
C LYS A 156 -3.49 0.68 4.43
N ASP A 157 -2.71 1.24 5.36
CA ASP A 157 -1.73 0.50 6.15
C ASP A 157 -2.42 -0.61 6.96
N THR A 158 -3.60 -0.33 7.52
CA THR A 158 -4.41 -1.32 8.25
C THR A 158 -4.86 -2.46 7.34
N ALA A 159 -5.37 -2.16 6.14
CA ALA A 159 -5.76 -3.18 5.17
C ALA A 159 -4.56 -4.03 4.67
N ILE A 160 -3.38 -3.44 4.57
CA ILE A 160 -2.13 -4.17 4.25
C ILE A 160 -1.77 -5.15 5.37
N ASP A 161 -1.86 -4.70 6.62
CA ASP A 161 -1.58 -5.55 7.79
C ASP A 161 -2.59 -6.70 7.92
N GLU A 162 -3.86 -6.47 7.59
CA GLU A 162 -4.88 -7.53 7.53
C GLU A 162 -4.52 -8.60 6.49
N LYS A 163 -4.15 -8.20 5.26
CA LYS A 163 -3.70 -9.15 4.21
C LYS A 163 -2.47 -9.95 4.65
N PHE A 164 -1.51 -9.29 5.29
CA PHE A 164 -0.33 -9.97 5.85
C PHE A 164 -0.71 -10.99 6.93
N ASN A 165 -1.60 -10.62 7.86
CA ASN A 165 -2.06 -11.51 8.92
C ASN A 165 -2.84 -12.72 8.38
N ASN A 166 -3.57 -12.55 7.28
CA ASN A 166 -4.25 -13.61 6.55
C ASN A 166 -3.31 -14.48 5.69
N LYS A 167 -1.99 -14.27 5.77
CA LYS A 167 -0.97 -15.00 5.00
C LYS A 167 -1.09 -14.80 3.49
N GLU A 168 -1.70 -13.70 3.06
CA GLU A 168 -1.80 -13.33 1.65
C GLU A 168 -0.53 -12.63 1.14
N LEU A 169 0.26 -12.05 2.05
CA LEU A 169 1.51 -11.33 1.75
C LEU A 169 2.68 -11.93 2.54
N THR A 170 3.88 -11.85 1.97
CA THR A 170 5.14 -11.95 2.74
C THR A 170 5.43 -10.64 3.47
N GLU A 171 6.41 -10.66 4.37
CA GLU A 171 6.92 -9.44 5.02
C GLU A 171 7.49 -8.46 4.00
N THR A 172 8.17 -8.95 2.97
CA THR A 172 8.70 -8.14 1.86
C THR A 172 7.57 -7.47 1.07
N GLU A 173 6.56 -8.23 0.64
CA GLU A 173 5.40 -7.69 -0.09
C GLU A 173 4.62 -6.66 0.75
N ARG A 174 4.48 -6.91 2.07
CA ARG A 174 3.86 -5.97 3.03
C ARG A 174 4.61 -4.64 3.11
N ASP A 175 5.93 -4.70 3.30
CA ASP A 175 6.75 -3.51 3.51
C ASP A 175 6.84 -2.66 2.24
N ASP A 176 6.96 -3.30 1.06
CA ASP A 176 6.92 -2.62 -0.23
C ASP A 176 5.56 -1.95 -0.48
N ALA A 177 4.45 -2.61 -0.11
CA ALA A 177 3.12 -2.02 -0.22
C ALA A 177 2.96 -0.78 0.69
N LYS A 178 3.42 -0.84 1.94
CA LYS A 178 3.39 0.32 2.86
C LYS A 178 4.26 1.46 2.37
N LYS A 179 5.43 1.14 1.78
CA LYS A 179 6.32 2.13 1.18
C LYS A 179 5.67 2.82 -0.02
N ALA A 180 5.01 2.07 -0.91
CA ALA A 180 4.29 2.62 -2.04
C ALA A 180 3.13 3.54 -1.59
N ALA A 181 2.34 3.11 -0.60
CA ALA A 181 1.27 3.94 -0.03
C ALA A 181 1.82 5.24 0.59
N LYS A 182 2.97 5.18 1.27
CA LYS A 182 3.65 6.37 1.81
C LYS A 182 4.10 7.32 0.70
N GLN A 183 4.76 6.81 -0.35
CA GLN A 183 5.21 7.65 -1.46
C GLN A 183 4.04 8.34 -2.18
N ALA A 184 2.92 7.63 -2.37
CA ALA A 184 1.72 8.22 -2.94
C ALA A 184 1.11 9.31 -2.04
N ALA A 185 1.08 9.08 -0.72
CA ALA A 185 0.62 10.08 0.25
C ALA A 185 1.51 11.33 0.26
N ASP A 186 2.83 11.16 0.29
CA ASP A 186 3.79 12.27 0.25
C ASP A 186 3.62 13.09 -1.03
N THR A 187 3.52 12.44 -2.20
CA THR A 187 3.28 13.10 -3.50
C THR A 187 1.97 13.89 -3.51
N ALA A 188 0.90 13.34 -2.94
CA ALA A 188 -0.39 14.05 -2.85
C ALA A 188 -0.30 15.29 -1.95
N LYS A 189 0.42 15.21 -0.82
CA LYS A 189 0.63 16.35 0.08
C LYS A 189 1.47 17.45 -0.57
N GLU A 190 2.51 17.08 -1.33
CA GLU A 190 3.30 18.04 -2.10
C GLU A 190 2.44 18.80 -3.13
N ALA A 191 1.52 18.11 -3.82
CA ALA A 191 0.58 18.76 -4.74
C ALA A 191 -0.41 19.69 -4.01
N ILE A 192 -0.90 19.29 -2.82
CA ILE A 192 -1.74 20.14 -1.97
C ILE A 192 -0.97 21.39 -1.51
N ASP A 193 0.30 21.24 -1.13
CA ASP A 193 1.14 22.37 -0.72
C ASP A 193 1.43 23.34 -1.87
N ALA A 194 1.60 22.82 -3.09
CA ALA A 194 1.81 23.62 -4.29
C ALA A 194 0.56 24.37 -4.77
N ALA A 195 -0.65 23.95 -4.37
CA ALA A 195 -1.89 24.60 -4.80
C ALA A 195 -2.00 26.04 -4.30
N THR A 196 -2.42 26.95 -5.17
CA THR A 196 -2.51 28.39 -4.89
C THR A 196 -3.92 28.86 -4.54
N ASN A 197 -4.92 27.99 -4.65
CA ASN A 197 -6.32 28.26 -4.33
C ASN A 197 -7.03 26.97 -3.86
N VAL A 198 -8.23 27.12 -3.33
CA VAL A 198 -9.02 26.00 -2.76
C VAL A 198 -9.40 24.97 -3.81
N GLU A 199 -9.67 25.40 -5.05
CA GLU A 199 -9.97 24.48 -6.16
C GLU A 199 -8.79 23.56 -6.47
N GLY A 200 -7.58 24.11 -6.57
CA GLY A 200 -6.35 23.34 -6.77
C GLY A 200 -6.08 22.36 -5.63
N VAL A 201 -6.37 22.73 -4.38
CA VAL A 201 -6.28 21.83 -3.23
C VAL A 201 -7.26 20.66 -3.37
N ASN A 202 -8.50 20.94 -3.77
CA ASN A 202 -9.53 19.90 -3.98
C ASN A 202 -9.16 18.96 -5.13
N THR A 203 -8.60 19.49 -6.23
CA THR A 203 -8.09 18.69 -7.34
C THR A 203 -6.95 17.78 -6.89
N ALA A 204 -5.92 18.32 -6.22
CA ALA A 204 -4.80 17.55 -5.71
C ALA A 204 -5.23 16.43 -4.75
N LYS A 205 -6.17 16.72 -3.84
CA LYS A 205 -6.79 15.72 -2.95
C LYS A 205 -7.50 14.62 -3.73
N THR A 206 -8.33 15.01 -4.70
CA THR A 206 -9.14 14.09 -5.51
C THR A 206 -8.26 13.14 -6.35
N GLU A 207 -7.16 13.65 -6.89
CA GLU A 207 -6.19 12.85 -7.64
C GLU A 207 -5.28 11.99 -6.74
N GLY A 208 -5.00 12.46 -5.53
CA GLY A 208 -4.11 11.78 -4.57
C GLY A 208 -4.75 10.57 -3.88
N LEU A 209 -6.01 10.68 -3.47
CA LEU A 209 -6.71 9.63 -2.72
C LEU A 209 -6.72 8.25 -3.43
N PRO A 210 -7.04 8.14 -4.73
CA PRO A 210 -6.99 6.87 -5.43
C PRO A 210 -5.58 6.25 -5.49
N LYS A 211 -4.53 7.09 -5.59
CA LYS A 211 -3.13 6.62 -5.64
C LYS A 211 -2.70 6.03 -4.30
N VAL A 212 -3.09 6.65 -3.18
CA VAL A 212 -2.86 6.09 -1.83
C VAL A 212 -3.60 4.77 -1.65
N ASN A 213 -4.82 4.68 -2.17
CA ASN A 213 -5.68 3.49 -2.02
C ASN A 213 -5.44 2.39 -3.06
N ALA A 214 -4.47 2.54 -3.96
CA ALA A 214 -4.18 1.59 -5.04
C ALA A 214 -4.06 0.14 -4.52
N GLU A 215 -4.59 -0.82 -5.28
CA GLU A 215 -4.67 -2.23 -4.85
C GLU A 215 -3.29 -2.84 -4.52
N VAL A 216 -3.26 -3.74 -3.53
CA VAL A 216 -2.05 -4.48 -3.13
C VAL A 216 -2.21 -5.93 -3.54
N ASN A 217 -1.29 -6.39 -4.38
CA ASN A 217 -1.24 -7.75 -4.90
C ASN A 217 -0.02 -8.47 -4.34
N GLY A 218 -0.24 -9.54 -3.59
CA GLY A 218 0.79 -10.54 -3.28
C GLY A 218 0.59 -11.77 -4.15
N ALA A 219 1.66 -12.28 -4.76
CA ALA A 219 1.56 -13.37 -5.74
C ALA A 219 2.51 -14.52 -5.44
N ILE A 220 3.52 -14.33 -4.58
CA ILE A 220 4.57 -15.33 -4.44
C ILE A 220 4.07 -16.61 -3.75
N LYS A 221 3.29 -16.48 -2.67
CA LYS A 221 2.70 -17.62 -1.95
C LYS A 221 1.68 -18.38 -2.80
N SER A 222 0.80 -17.66 -3.52
CA SER A 222 -0.22 -18.28 -4.37
C SER A 222 0.40 -19.03 -5.56
N ASN A 223 1.39 -18.44 -6.22
CA ASN A 223 2.14 -19.10 -7.29
C ASN A 223 2.89 -20.35 -6.78
N ALA A 224 3.54 -20.26 -5.61
CA ALA A 224 4.24 -21.41 -5.01
C ALA A 224 3.28 -22.56 -4.67
N LYS A 225 2.08 -22.25 -4.14
CA LYS A 225 1.05 -23.28 -3.89
C LYS A 225 0.53 -23.93 -5.16
N GLN A 226 0.39 -23.17 -6.25
CA GLN A 226 0.00 -23.71 -7.56
C GLN A 226 1.09 -24.63 -8.14
N ASP A 227 2.37 -24.28 -7.96
CA ASP A 227 3.48 -25.16 -8.33
C ASP A 227 3.45 -26.48 -7.54
N ILE A 228 3.10 -26.42 -6.24
CA ILE A 228 2.92 -27.61 -5.39
C ILE A 228 1.73 -28.47 -5.84
N ASP A 229 0.59 -27.85 -6.19
CA ASP A 229 -0.56 -28.57 -6.77
C ASP A 229 -0.14 -29.32 -8.06
N THR A 230 0.56 -28.62 -8.95
CA THR A 230 1.04 -29.18 -10.22
C THR A 230 2.03 -30.34 -10.00
N ALA A 231 2.94 -30.21 -9.03
CA ALA A 231 3.89 -31.28 -8.69
C ALA A 231 3.17 -32.51 -8.14
N ALA A 232 2.20 -32.33 -7.24
CA ALA A 232 1.42 -33.42 -6.65
C ALA A 232 0.59 -34.17 -7.71
N GLU A 233 -0.03 -33.45 -8.64
CA GLU A 233 -0.76 -34.07 -9.77
C GLU A 233 0.15 -34.94 -10.62
N LYS A 234 1.32 -34.42 -11.02
CA LYS A 234 2.32 -35.19 -11.79
C LYS A 234 2.82 -36.43 -11.05
N ALA A 235 3.08 -36.32 -9.75
CA ALA A 235 3.51 -37.45 -8.94
C ALA A 235 2.43 -38.54 -8.88
N LYS A 236 1.16 -38.17 -8.70
CA LYS A 236 0.03 -39.13 -8.71
C LYS A 236 -0.15 -39.80 -10.08
N GLU A 237 0.00 -39.05 -11.17
CA GLU A 237 -0.04 -39.61 -12.53
C GLU A 237 1.12 -40.59 -12.76
N ALA A 238 2.32 -40.26 -12.30
CA ALA A 238 3.48 -41.16 -12.38
C ALA A 238 3.29 -42.44 -11.54
N ILE A 239 2.59 -42.35 -10.41
CA ILE A 239 2.18 -43.51 -9.60
C ILE A 239 1.15 -44.35 -10.37
N ASP A 240 0.14 -43.72 -10.97
CA ASP A 240 -0.89 -44.41 -11.75
C ASP A 240 -0.32 -45.23 -12.91
N ASN A 241 0.63 -44.64 -13.62
CA ASN A 241 1.28 -45.26 -14.78
C ASN A 241 2.35 -46.30 -14.42
N SER A 242 2.64 -46.51 -13.13
CA SER A 242 3.62 -47.51 -12.67
C SER A 242 3.07 -48.95 -12.71
N ASP A 243 3.96 -49.92 -12.57
CA ASP A 243 3.65 -51.35 -12.44
C ASP A 243 3.42 -51.79 -10.97
N LEU A 244 3.27 -50.83 -10.05
CA LEU A 244 2.97 -51.09 -8.64
C LEU A 244 1.59 -51.74 -8.47
N PRO A 245 1.39 -52.60 -7.45
CA PRO A 245 0.06 -53.09 -7.07
C PRO A 245 -0.91 -51.96 -6.70
N GLU A 246 -2.20 -52.15 -6.93
CA GLU A 246 -3.21 -51.09 -6.75
C GLU A 246 -3.32 -50.59 -5.30
N ASP A 247 -3.17 -51.48 -4.32
CA ASP A 247 -3.17 -51.10 -2.90
C ASP A 247 -1.94 -50.26 -2.53
N VAL A 248 -0.81 -50.50 -3.19
CA VAL A 248 0.43 -49.72 -3.05
C VAL A 248 0.29 -48.37 -3.72
N LYS A 249 -0.28 -48.31 -4.93
CA LYS A 249 -0.59 -47.05 -5.63
C LYS A 249 -1.46 -46.14 -4.77
N THR A 250 -2.50 -46.71 -4.16
CA THR A 250 -3.40 -45.97 -3.27
C THR A 250 -2.64 -45.34 -2.10
N LYS A 251 -1.81 -46.13 -1.38
CA LYS A 251 -1.00 -45.62 -0.26
C LYS A 251 0.00 -44.55 -0.70
N ALA A 252 0.64 -44.72 -1.85
CA ALA A 252 1.61 -43.76 -2.38
C ALA A 252 0.94 -42.41 -2.70
N LYS A 253 -0.24 -42.42 -3.32
CA LYS A 253 -1.03 -41.20 -3.60
C LYS A 253 -1.49 -40.49 -2.33
N ASP A 254 -1.89 -41.24 -1.31
CA ASP A 254 -2.25 -40.68 0.00
C ASP A 254 -1.05 -39.99 0.66
N ALA A 255 0.14 -40.58 0.53
CA ALA A 255 1.38 -39.98 1.02
C ALA A 255 1.76 -38.72 0.22
N VAL A 256 1.55 -38.70 -1.10
CA VAL A 256 1.71 -37.49 -1.94
C VAL A 256 0.77 -36.38 -1.46
N GLU A 257 -0.50 -36.68 -1.19
CA GLU A 257 -1.44 -35.67 -0.70
C GLU A 257 -1.02 -35.09 0.66
N LYS A 258 -0.52 -35.93 1.57
CA LYS A 258 0.02 -35.46 2.86
C LYS A 258 1.24 -34.55 2.68
N ALA A 259 2.17 -34.91 1.79
CA ALA A 259 3.34 -34.10 1.50
C ALA A 259 2.96 -32.75 0.89
N LYS A 260 1.99 -32.74 -0.03
CA LYS A 260 1.41 -31.55 -0.64
C LYS A 260 0.80 -30.60 0.41
N GLU A 261 -0.05 -31.10 1.31
CA GLU A 261 -0.66 -30.26 2.35
C GLU A 261 0.40 -29.71 3.32
N ALA A 262 1.39 -30.51 3.69
CA ALA A 262 2.51 -30.05 4.52
C ALA A 262 3.33 -28.94 3.82
N ALA A 263 3.60 -29.10 2.52
CA ALA A 263 4.31 -28.09 1.73
C ALA A 263 3.53 -26.77 1.64
N LYS A 264 2.21 -26.83 1.42
CA LYS A 264 1.35 -25.63 1.41
C LYS A 264 1.35 -24.92 2.76
N GLN A 265 1.30 -25.68 3.85
CA GLN A 265 1.38 -25.13 5.20
C GLN A 265 2.74 -24.47 5.47
N ALA A 266 3.84 -25.06 4.99
CA ALA A 266 5.16 -24.46 5.11
C ALA A 266 5.27 -23.15 4.32
N ILE A 267 4.76 -23.10 3.09
CA ILE A 267 4.64 -21.87 2.28
C ILE A 267 3.79 -20.81 2.99
N ASP A 268 2.73 -21.19 3.69
CA ASP A 268 1.92 -20.25 4.48
C ASP A 268 2.69 -19.64 5.64
N ASN A 269 3.55 -20.43 6.27
CA ASN A 269 4.39 -20.01 7.39
C ASN A 269 5.63 -19.22 6.97
N ALA A 270 6.09 -19.37 5.72
CA ALA A 270 7.24 -18.65 5.18
C ALA A 270 7.06 -17.14 5.30
N THR A 271 8.06 -16.44 5.82
CA THR A 271 7.96 -15.00 6.13
C THR A 271 8.49 -14.11 5.02
N THR A 272 9.47 -14.60 4.25
CA THR A 272 10.10 -13.87 3.15
C THR A 272 9.85 -14.55 1.81
N ASP A 273 10.10 -13.81 0.73
CA ASP A 273 10.04 -14.34 -0.62
C ASP A 273 11.05 -15.48 -0.87
N ALA A 274 12.21 -15.40 -0.21
CA ALA A 274 13.22 -16.45 -0.24
C ALA A 274 12.72 -17.72 0.47
N ASP A 275 12.13 -17.57 1.65
CA ASP A 275 11.57 -18.70 2.41
C ASP A 275 10.48 -19.40 1.60
N VAL A 276 9.58 -18.65 0.94
CA VAL A 276 8.52 -19.24 0.10
C VAL A 276 9.11 -20.10 -1.01
N ASN A 277 10.20 -19.66 -1.65
CA ASN A 277 10.88 -20.45 -2.67
C ASN A 277 11.60 -21.67 -2.10
N THR A 278 12.25 -21.55 -0.94
CA THR A 278 12.86 -22.68 -0.26
C THR A 278 11.83 -23.75 0.12
N GLU A 279 10.71 -23.35 0.72
CA GLU A 279 9.64 -24.27 1.10
C GLU A 279 8.94 -24.91 -0.10
N LYS A 280 8.82 -24.17 -1.21
CA LYS A 280 8.32 -24.71 -2.48
C LYS A 280 9.22 -25.83 -3.00
N GLU A 281 10.53 -25.64 -3.02
CA GLU A 281 11.47 -26.65 -3.53
C GLU A 281 11.58 -27.85 -2.57
N ALA A 282 11.57 -27.62 -1.25
CA ALA A 282 11.50 -28.70 -0.27
C ALA A 282 10.19 -29.51 -0.40
N GLY A 283 9.07 -28.82 -0.62
CA GLY A 283 7.76 -29.44 -0.85
C GLY A 283 7.72 -30.33 -2.09
N LYS A 284 8.33 -29.89 -3.20
CA LYS A 284 8.46 -30.72 -4.42
C LYS A 284 9.27 -31.99 -4.15
N GLN A 285 10.39 -31.89 -3.45
CA GLN A 285 11.20 -33.06 -3.07
C GLN A 285 10.41 -34.04 -2.19
N ALA A 286 9.65 -33.52 -1.21
CA ALA A 286 8.79 -34.33 -0.36
C ALA A 286 7.65 -35.03 -1.14
N ILE A 287 7.12 -34.39 -2.18
CA ILE A 287 6.09 -34.95 -3.07
C ILE A 287 6.62 -36.11 -3.93
N ASP A 288 7.89 -36.07 -4.34
CA ASP A 288 8.50 -37.12 -5.16
C ASP A 288 8.88 -38.37 -4.34
N LEU A 289 9.10 -38.20 -3.03
CA LEU A 289 9.59 -39.25 -2.13
C LEU A 289 8.71 -40.51 -2.05
N PRO A 290 7.35 -40.43 -1.94
CA PRO A 290 6.50 -41.61 -1.84
C PRO A 290 6.65 -42.57 -3.02
N LYS A 291 6.71 -42.04 -4.26
CA LYS A 291 6.90 -42.87 -5.45
C LYS A 291 8.28 -43.53 -5.44
N ALA A 292 9.34 -42.77 -5.13
CA ALA A 292 10.69 -43.30 -5.07
C ALA A 292 10.80 -44.48 -4.08
N LYS A 293 10.17 -44.36 -2.90
CA LYS A 293 10.15 -45.43 -1.90
C LYS A 293 9.47 -46.70 -2.41
N GLU A 294 8.31 -46.58 -3.05
CA GLU A 294 7.58 -47.76 -3.56
C GLU A 294 8.28 -48.41 -4.75
N ASP A 295 8.84 -47.61 -5.68
CA ASP A 295 9.66 -48.12 -6.79
C ASP A 295 10.91 -48.87 -6.26
N ALA A 296 11.57 -48.34 -5.22
CA ALA A 296 12.72 -48.99 -4.59
C ALA A 296 12.33 -50.30 -3.88
N LYS A 297 11.20 -50.34 -3.16
CA LYS A 297 10.71 -51.58 -2.52
C LYS A 297 10.37 -52.65 -3.55
N LYS A 298 9.78 -52.25 -4.69
CA LYS A 298 9.51 -53.16 -5.79
C LYS A 298 10.80 -53.76 -6.36
N ALA A 299 11.83 -52.94 -6.58
CA ALA A 299 13.12 -53.43 -7.05
C ALA A 299 13.77 -54.44 -6.08
N ILE A 300 13.63 -54.21 -4.77
CA ILE A 300 14.05 -55.17 -3.74
C ILE A 300 13.26 -56.49 -3.83
N ASP A 301 11.95 -56.44 -4.07
CA ASP A 301 11.14 -57.66 -4.27
C ASP A 301 11.55 -58.42 -5.54
N ASP A 302 11.78 -57.71 -6.64
CA ASP A 302 12.23 -58.29 -7.91
C ASP A 302 13.62 -58.94 -7.76
N ALA A 303 14.57 -58.27 -7.09
CA ALA A 303 15.90 -58.80 -6.80
C ALA A 303 15.84 -60.06 -5.93
N LYS A 304 14.96 -60.06 -4.92
CA LYS A 304 14.73 -61.24 -4.08
C LYS A 304 14.12 -62.39 -4.88
N ALA A 305 13.13 -62.14 -5.73
CA ALA A 305 12.52 -63.16 -6.57
C ALA A 305 13.52 -63.79 -7.56
N ALA A 306 14.40 -62.98 -8.14
CA ALA A 306 15.49 -63.46 -8.99
C ALA A 306 16.48 -64.32 -8.19
N LYS A 307 16.85 -63.91 -6.98
CA LYS A 307 17.73 -64.67 -6.08
C LYS A 307 17.11 -66.01 -5.67
N ASP A 308 15.83 -66.03 -5.31
CA ASP A 308 15.09 -67.25 -4.97
C ASP A 308 15.07 -68.22 -6.16
N THR A 309 14.86 -67.72 -7.38
CA THR A 309 14.88 -68.52 -8.62
C THR A 309 16.26 -69.15 -8.84
N ALA A 310 17.34 -68.39 -8.69
CA ALA A 310 18.70 -68.91 -8.81
C ALA A 310 19.04 -69.94 -7.72
N ILE A 311 18.52 -69.78 -6.50
CA ILE A 311 18.65 -70.77 -5.43
C ILE A 311 17.89 -72.08 -5.79
N ASP A 312 16.68 -71.97 -6.33
CA ASP A 312 15.89 -73.13 -6.76
C ASP A 312 16.56 -73.89 -7.91
N GLU A 313 17.18 -73.19 -8.86
CA GLU A 313 17.98 -73.82 -9.93
C GLU A 313 19.15 -74.63 -9.37
N LYS A 314 19.91 -74.08 -8.41
CA LYS A 314 21.00 -74.81 -7.74
C LYS A 314 20.51 -76.04 -6.99
N PHE A 315 19.38 -75.93 -6.30
CA PHE A 315 18.73 -77.07 -5.64
C PHE A 315 18.31 -78.15 -6.64
N ASN A 316 17.69 -77.77 -7.76
CA ASN A 316 17.27 -78.69 -8.82
C ASN A 316 18.47 -79.41 -9.47
N ASN A 317 19.62 -78.72 -9.57
CA ASN A 317 20.89 -79.28 -10.04
C ASN A 317 21.62 -80.15 -8.99
N LYS A 318 21.01 -80.40 -7.83
CA LYS A 318 21.61 -81.17 -6.71
C LYS A 318 22.88 -80.53 -6.15
N GLU A 319 23.04 -79.21 -6.30
CA GLU A 319 24.14 -78.45 -5.71
C GLU A 319 23.86 -78.03 -4.26
N LEU A 320 22.59 -78.10 -3.83
CA LEU A 320 22.11 -77.80 -2.48
C LEU A 320 21.20 -78.92 -1.97
N THR A 321 21.23 -79.13 -0.66
CA THR A 321 20.22 -79.88 0.10
C THR A 321 18.96 -79.03 0.33
N GLU A 322 17.89 -79.65 0.82
CA GLU A 322 16.66 -78.94 1.16
C GLU A 322 16.87 -77.92 2.29
N THR A 323 17.63 -78.28 3.32
CA THR A 323 17.96 -77.37 4.43
C THR A 323 18.76 -76.16 3.95
N GLU A 324 19.80 -76.38 3.13
CA GLU A 324 20.61 -75.28 2.60
C GLU A 324 19.83 -74.34 1.67
N ARG A 325 18.91 -74.89 0.87
CA ARG A 325 17.98 -74.09 0.04
C ARG A 325 17.14 -73.18 0.92
N ASP A 326 16.53 -73.74 1.97
CA ASP A 326 15.61 -73.01 2.84
C ASP A 326 16.35 -71.94 3.66
N ASP A 327 17.55 -72.25 4.16
CA ASP A 327 18.41 -71.29 4.87
C ASP A 327 18.88 -70.15 3.94
N ALA A 328 19.26 -70.45 2.69
CA ALA A 328 19.62 -69.44 1.70
C ALA A 328 18.43 -68.51 1.36
N LYS A 329 17.23 -69.07 1.16
CA LYS A 329 16.01 -68.27 0.92
C LYS A 329 15.64 -67.41 2.14
N LYS A 330 15.85 -67.93 3.35
CA LYS A 330 15.66 -67.19 4.59
C LYS A 330 16.64 -66.02 4.72
N ALA A 331 17.91 -66.23 4.38
CA ALA A 331 18.92 -65.17 4.38
C ALA A 331 18.57 -64.06 3.35
N ALA A 332 18.19 -64.44 2.12
CA ALA A 332 17.75 -63.48 1.10
C ALA A 332 16.50 -62.69 1.54
N LYS A 333 15.55 -63.33 2.23
CA LYS A 333 14.38 -62.66 2.83
C LYS A 333 14.77 -61.64 3.90
N GLN A 334 15.69 -62.00 4.80
CA GLN A 334 16.15 -61.09 5.84
C GLN A 334 16.88 -59.86 5.25
N ALA A 335 17.71 -60.06 4.22
CA ALA A 335 18.36 -58.96 3.50
C ALA A 335 17.33 -58.02 2.85
N ALA A 336 16.31 -58.57 2.18
CA ALA A 336 15.23 -57.78 1.59
C ALA A 336 14.42 -57.00 2.63
N GLU A 337 14.07 -57.60 3.77
CA GLU A 337 13.35 -56.93 4.86
C GLU A 337 14.15 -55.77 5.46
N LYS A 338 15.47 -55.97 5.64
CA LYS A 338 16.39 -54.93 6.10
C LYS A 338 16.49 -53.76 5.11
N ALA A 339 16.59 -54.04 3.81
CA ALA A 339 16.62 -53.02 2.77
C ALA A 339 15.33 -52.19 2.74
N LYS A 340 14.16 -52.85 2.80
CA LYS A 340 12.85 -52.15 2.88
C LYS A 340 12.73 -51.25 4.09
N THR A 341 13.24 -51.69 5.24
CA THR A 341 13.28 -50.88 6.47
C THR A 341 14.15 -49.62 6.28
N ALA A 342 15.29 -49.73 5.61
CA ALA A 342 16.15 -48.60 5.31
C ALA A 342 15.49 -47.62 4.31
N ILE A 343 14.80 -48.13 3.28
CA ILE A 343 14.02 -47.31 2.33
C ILE A 343 12.89 -46.56 3.05
N ASP A 344 12.19 -47.21 3.97
CA ASP A 344 11.13 -46.56 4.75
C ASP A 344 11.67 -45.43 5.63
N ALA A 345 12.88 -45.58 6.17
CA ALA A 345 13.54 -44.58 7.01
C ALA A 345 14.15 -43.40 6.22
N ALA A 346 14.40 -43.56 4.92
CA ALA A 346 14.98 -42.52 4.08
C ALA A 346 14.10 -41.25 4.04
N THR A 347 14.73 -40.09 4.11
CA THR A 347 14.06 -38.78 4.18
C THR A 347 14.09 -38.02 2.87
N ASP A 348 14.91 -38.46 1.91
CA ASP A 348 14.97 -37.94 0.55
C ASP A 348 15.18 -39.06 -0.48
N VAL A 349 15.12 -38.70 -1.76
CA VAL A 349 15.24 -39.66 -2.88
C VAL A 349 16.66 -40.23 -3.00
N GLU A 350 17.69 -39.48 -2.58
CA GLU A 350 19.08 -39.93 -2.64
C GLU A 350 19.32 -41.05 -1.62
N GLU A 351 18.84 -40.88 -0.39
CA GLU A 351 18.84 -41.91 0.65
C GLU A 351 18.04 -43.15 0.24
N VAL A 352 16.89 -42.97 -0.43
CA VAL A 352 16.10 -44.08 -0.98
C VAL A 352 16.92 -44.87 -2.01
N ASN A 353 17.56 -44.18 -2.96
CA ASN A 353 18.37 -44.83 -4.00
C ASN A 353 19.55 -45.57 -3.39
N LYS A 354 20.24 -44.96 -2.41
CA LYS A 354 21.34 -45.60 -1.70
C LYS A 354 20.88 -46.86 -0.94
N ALA A 355 19.76 -46.79 -0.23
CA ALA A 355 19.21 -47.93 0.51
C ALA A 355 18.79 -49.08 -0.43
N LYS A 356 18.25 -48.75 -1.61
CA LYS A 356 17.94 -49.70 -2.67
C LYS A 356 19.21 -50.41 -3.16
N GLU A 357 20.23 -49.67 -3.57
CA GLU A 357 21.48 -50.23 -4.10
C GLU A 357 22.21 -51.11 -3.08
N ASP A 358 22.33 -50.63 -1.83
CA ASP A 358 22.94 -51.39 -0.74
C ASP A 358 22.14 -52.70 -0.48
N GLY A 359 20.81 -52.63 -0.56
CA GLY A 359 19.91 -53.77 -0.38
C GLY A 359 19.99 -54.83 -1.48
N GLU A 360 19.97 -54.41 -2.76
CA GLU A 360 20.11 -55.32 -3.91
C GLU A 360 21.43 -56.11 -3.81
N LYS A 361 22.51 -55.42 -3.44
CA LYS A 361 23.83 -56.04 -3.23
C LYS A 361 23.84 -57.02 -2.05
N GLU A 362 23.16 -56.72 -0.95
CA GLU A 362 23.08 -57.63 0.20
C GLU A 362 22.27 -58.89 -0.13
N ILE A 363 21.20 -58.77 -0.93
CA ILE A 363 20.42 -59.92 -1.45
C ILE A 363 21.27 -60.78 -2.38
N GLU A 364 21.97 -60.16 -3.32
CA GLU A 364 22.86 -60.87 -4.25
C GLU A 364 23.95 -61.65 -3.50
N ASN A 365 24.56 -61.04 -2.48
CA ASN A 365 25.63 -61.63 -1.68
C ASN A 365 25.15 -62.49 -0.49
N SER A 366 23.83 -62.66 -0.32
CA SER A 366 23.28 -63.48 0.76
C SER A 366 23.83 -64.92 0.68
N PRO A 367 24.25 -65.52 1.81
CA PRO A 367 25.03 -66.75 1.86
C PRO A 367 24.28 -67.92 1.21
N VAL A 368 25.02 -68.68 0.39
CA VAL A 368 24.60 -69.95 -0.21
C VAL A 368 25.69 -70.95 0.14
N THR A 369 25.58 -71.60 1.30
CA THR A 369 26.57 -72.58 1.76
C THR A 369 26.20 -73.96 1.23
N SER A 370 27.17 -74.65 0.63
CA SER A 370 27.12 -76.09 0.42
C SER A 370 28.07 -76.77 1.40
N GLU A 371 27.55 -77.48 2.39
CA GLU A 371 28.24 -78.55 3.09
C GLU A 371 28.36 -79.73 2.13
N LYS A 372 29.25 -79.60 1.12
CA LYS A 372 29.97 -80.80 0.71
C LYS A 372 30.97 -81.08 1.82
N GLU A 373 30.51 -81.76 2.88
CA GLU A 373 31.40 -82.63 3.62
C GLU A 373 31.97 -83.61 2.58
N ASP A 374 33.22 -83.37 2.18
CA ASP A 374 34.07 -84.37 1.54
C ASP A 374 34.19 -85.52 2.55
N VAL A 375 33.20 -86.42 2.55
CA VAL A 375 33.33 -87.73 3.17
C VAL A 375 34.32 -88.51 2.30
N LYS A 376 35.59 -88.44 2.69
CA LYS A 376 36.68 -89.23 2.11
C LYS A 376 37.04 -90.41 2.97
#